data_AF-A0A7Y3H2F8-F1
#
_entry.id   AF-A0A7Y3H2F8-F1
#
_cell.length_a   1.000
_cell.length_b   1.000
_cell.length_c   1.000
_cell.angle_alpha   90.00
_cell.angle_beta   90.00
_cell.angle_gamma   90.00
#
_symmetry.space_group_name_H-M   'P 1'
#
loop_
_entity.id
_entity.type
_entity.pdbx_description
1 polymer ?
#
loop_
_entity_poly.entity_id
_entity_poly.type
_entity_poly.pdbx_seq_one_letter_code
_entity_poly.pdbx_strand_id
1 'polypeptide(L)' 'ILNALQKALSLNMTCVTLVGQETQHVTSMSKFIISIPSDNTPRIQEAHMLLGHIICEEVEKQLFQSE' A
#
# COMPACT_ATOMS: atom_id res chain seq x y z
N ILE A 1 -0.90 9.46 -9.33
CA ILE A 1 -1.12 8.09 -8.79
C ILE A 1 -2.26 7.36 -9.51
N LEU A 2 -3.47 7.92 -9.64
CA LEU A 2 -4.60 7.22 -10.29
C LEU A 2 -4.30 6.73 -11.71
N ASN A 3 -3.69 7.57 -12.57
CA ASN A 3 -3.28 7.15 -13.92
C ASN A 3 -2.25 6.00 -13.90
N ALA A 4 -1.38 5.94 -12.88
CA ALA A 4 -0.42 4.85 -12.72
C ALA A 4 -1.12 3.55 -12.29
N LEU A 5 -2.10 3.62 -11.38
CA LEU A 5 -2.94 2.47 -11.01
C LEU A 5 -3.73 1.95 -12.20
N GLN A 6 -4.35 2.84 -12.99
CA GLN A 6 -5.06 2.47 -14.20
C GLN A 6 -4.13 1.78 -15.22
N LYS A 7 -2.90 2.27 -15.38
CA LYS A 7 -1.91 1.66 -16.26
C LYS A 7 -1.44 0.30 -15.72
N ALA A 8 -1.15 0.19 -14.43
CA ALA A 8 -0.73 -1.05 -13.79
C ALA A 8 -1.83 -2.13 -13.88
N LEU A 9 -3.09 -1.76 -13.68
CA LEU A 9 -4.24 -2.63 -13.90
C LEU A 9 -4.33 -3.13 -15.34
N SER A 10 -4.12 -2.24 -16.33
CA SER A 10 -4.10 -2.64 -17.76
C SER A 10 -2.97 -3.61 -18.12
N LEU A 11 -1.93 -3.67 -17.28
CA LEU A 11 -0.79 -4.58 -17.41
C LEU A 11 -0.94 -5.85 -16.55
N ASN A 12 -2.12 -6.07 -15.95
CA ASN A 12 -2.39 -7.17 -15.00
C ASN A 12 -1.44 -7.20 -13.79
N MET A 13 -0.92 -6.04 -13.36
CA MET A 13 -0.08 -5.95 -12.17
C MET A 13 -0.92 -6.00 -10.90
N THR A 14 -0.40 -6.65 -9.85
CA THR A 14 -0.98 -6.54 -8.51
C THR A 14 -0.77 -5.14 -7.96
N CYS A 15 -1.86 -4.39 -7.79
CA CYS A 15 -1.83 -3.06 -7.20
C CYS A 15 -2.15 -3.11 -5.70
N VAL A 16 -1.22 -2.63 -4.87
CA VAL A 16 -1.40 -2.42 -3.43
C VAL A 16 -1.37 -0.93 -3.17
N THR A 17 -2.38 -0.39 -2.48
CA THR A 17 -2.45 1.05 -2.17
C THR A 17 -2.44 1.31 -0.69
N LEU A 18 -1.56 2.22 -0.27
CA LEU A 18 -1.49 2.82 1.06
C LEU A 18 -2.20 4.18 1.00
N VAL A 19 -3.28 4.33 1.76
CA VAL A 19 -4.13 5.53 1.74
C VAL A 19 -4.51 5.97 3.16
N GLY A 20 -5.06 7.18 3.29
CA GLY A 20 -5.76 7.60 4.50
C GLY A 20 -7.16 6.98 4.60
N GLN A 21 -8.06 7.65 5.30
CA GLN A 21 -9.43 7.15 5.51
C GLN A 21 -10.25 7.05 4.21
N GLU A 22 -9.97 7.88 3.21
CA GLU A 22 -10.69 7.87 1.93
C GLU A 22 -10.11 6.84 0.95
N THR A 23 -10.95 5.91 0.49
CA THR A 23 -10.53 4.80 -0.40
C THR A 23 -11.18 4.84 -1.77
N GLN A 24 -12.24 5.63 -1.96
CA GLN A 24 -13.12 5.62 -3.14
C GLN A 24 -12.38 5.71 -4.49
N HIS A 25 -11.28 6.44 -4.55
CA HIS A 25 -10.52 6.65 -5.79
C HIS A 25 -9.61 5.48 -6.18
N VAL A 26 -9.33 4.55 -5.26
CA VAL A 26 -8.41 3.43 -5.49
C VAL A 26 -9.09 2.07 -5.46
N THR A 27 -10.29 1.97 -4.89
CA THR A 27 -10.99 0.69 -4.66
C THR A 27 -11.16 -0.17 -5.91
N SER A 28 -11.49 0.43 -7.05
CA SER A 28 -11.71 -0.32 -8.31
C SER A 28 -10.42 -0.74 -9.02
N MET A 29 -9.26 -0.19 -8.61
CA MET A 29 -7.97 -0.42 -9.27
C MET A 29 -6.96 -1.14 -8.38
N SER A 30 -7.27 -1.35 -7.11
CA SER A 30 -6.40 -1.99 -6.12
C SER A 30 -6.87 -3.38 -5.77
N LYS A 31 -5.92 -4.33 -5.72
CA LYS A 31 -6.19 -5.66 -5.17
C LYS A 31 -6.21 -5.65 -3.65
N PHE A 32 -5.31 -4.86 -3.05
CA PHE A 32 -5.19 -4.70 -1.61
C PHE A 32 -5.16 -3.21 -1.26
N ILE A 33 -5.91 -2.83 -0.22
CA ILE A 33 -6.02 -1.45 0.26
C ILE A 33 -5.66 -1.44 1.74
N ILE A 34 -4.63 -0.69 2.10
CA ILE A 34 -4.26 -0.43 3.49
C ILE A 34 -4.66 1.01 3.79
N SER A 35 -5.78 1.16 4.50
CA SER A 35 -6.36 2.45 4.85
C SER A 35 -6.01 2.79 6.30
N ILE A 36 -5.35 3.93 6.50
CA ILE A 36 -5.11 4.49 7.82
C ILE A 36 -6.36 5.26 8.24
N PRO A 37 -6.97 4.98 9.41
CA PRO A 37 -8.20 5.63 9.86
C PRO A 37 -7.90 7.04 10.39
N SER A 38 -7.41 7.91 9.51
CA SER A 38 -7.08 9.31 9.77
C SER A 38 -7.20 10.12 8.49
N ASP A 39 -7.51 11.41 8.65
CA ASP A 39 -7.43 12.47 7.65
C ASP A 39 -6.20 13.38 7.85
N ASN A 40 -5.46 13.19 8.94
CA ASN A 40 -4.25 13.95 9.26
C ASN A 40 -3.06 13.42 8.44
N THR A 41 -2.70 14.14 7.39
CA THR A 41 -1.63 13.74 6.44
C THR A 41 -0.30 13.37 7.13
N PRO A 42 0.25 14.16 8.07
CA PRO A 42 1.44 13.75 8.83
C PRO A 42 1.28 12.41 9.56
N ARG A 43 0.15 12.17 10.23
CA ARG A 43 -0.09 10.89 10.94
C ARG A 43 -0.22 9.71 9.97
N ILE A 44 -0.88 9.93 8.83
CA ILE A 44 -0.99 8.93 7.75
C ILE A 44 0.41 8.55 7.25
N GLN A 45 1.28 9.54 7.01
CA GLN A 45 2.64 9.30 6.53
C GLN A 45 3.50 8.54 7.55
N GLU A 46 3.41 8.87 8.84
CA GLU A 46 4.09 8.12 9.91
C GLU A 46 3.66 6.64 9.94
N ALA A 47 2.36 6.38 9.81
CA ALA A 47 1.85 5.02 9.73
C ALA A 47 2.31 4.31 8.44
N HIS A 48 2.33 4.99 7.30
CA HIS A 48 2.84 4.42 6.04
C HIS A 48 4.33 4.09 6.11
N MET A 49 5.15 4.90 6.79
CA MET A 49 6.56 4.59 7.02
C MET A 49 6.72 3.32 7.86
N LEU A 50 5.99 3.21 8.98
CA LEU A 50 6.01 2.01 9.81
C LEU A 50 5.54 0.77 9.05
N LEU A 51 4.46 0.87 8.28
CA LEU A 51 3.97 -0.22 7.44
C LEU A 51 4.99 -0.63 6.38
N GLY A 52 5.70 0.32 5.78
CA GLY A 52 6.79 0.05 4.85
C GLY A 52 7.87 -0.81 5.51
N HIS A 53 8.29 -0.47 6.73
CA HIS A 53 9.25 -1.28 7.48
C HIS A 53 8.75 -2.69 7.80
N ILE A 54 7.50 -2.82 8.25
CA ILE A 54 6.88 -4.13 8.54
C ILE A 54 6.83 -5.00 7.28
N ILE A 55 6.43 -4.44 6.13
CA ILE A 55 6.38 -5.17 4.86
C ILE A 55 7.78 -5.62 4.44
N CYS A 56 8.78 -4.74 4.54
CA CYS A 56 10.16 -5.10 4.21
C CYS A 56 10.68 -6.23 5.10
N GLU A 57 10.47 -6.15 6.43
CA GLU A 57 10.86 -7.17 7.38
C GLU A 57 10.18 -8.51 7.09
N GLU A 58 8.88 -8.51 6.80
CA GLU A 58 8.13 -9.73 6.52
C GLU A 58 8.56 -10.36 5.19
N VAL A 59 8.80 -9.54 4.16
CA VAL A 59 9.35 -10.02 2.88
C VAL A 59 10.74 -10.63 3.08
N GLU A 60 11.59 -9.99 3.89
CA GLU A 60 12.93 -10.50 4.19
C GLU A 60 12.87 -11.85 4.91
N LYS A 61 12.04 -11.97 5.95
CA LYS A 61 11.82 -13.24 6.67
C LYS A 61 11.33 -14.36 5.75
N GLN A 62 10.39 -14.06 4.85
CA GLN A 62 9.81 -15.07 3.96
C GLN A 62 10.76 -15.50 2.85
N LEU A 63 11.56 -14.58 2.30
CA LEU A 63 12.44 -14.88 1.16
C LEU A 63 13.81 -15.40 1.58
N PHE A 64 14.36 -14.88 2.68
CA PHE A 64 15.78 -15.07 3.01
C PHE A 64 16.03 -15.92 4.25
N GLN A 65 14.99 -16.49 4.89
CA GLN A 65 15.07 -17.43 6.03
C GLN A 65 16.48 -17.55 6.61
N SER A 66 16.87 -16.56 7.42
CA SER A 66 18.12 -16.66 8.17
C SER A 66 17.94 -17.76 9.23
N GLU A 67 18.98 -18.58 9.40
CA GLU A 67 19.13 -19.62 10.45
C GLU A 67 18.51 -19.26 11.81
#